data_AF-A0A2C8FCX0-F1
#
_entry.id   AF-A0A2C8FCX0-F1
#
_cell.length_a   1.000
_cell.length_b   1.000
_cell.length_c   1.000
_cell.angle_alpha   90.00
_cell.angle_beta   90.00
_cell.angle_gamma   90.00
#
_symmetry.space_group_name_H-M   'P 1'
#
loop_
_entity.id
_entity.type
_entity.pdbx_description
1 polymer ?
#
loop_
_entity_poly.entity_id
_entity_poly.type
_entity_poly.pdbx_seq_one_letter_code
_entity_poly.pdbx_strand_id
1 'polypeptide(L)' 'MKFHELRDLIGEESATKLCEMYGGCQEKIPKPPRTERNAQIMRMFKGDVPRKTIAAAFGLNYSTVCKIISKG' A
#
# COMPACT_ATOMS: atom_id res chain seq x y z
N MET A 1 -8.13 -6.22 -27.74
CA MET A 1 -6.93 -6.51 -26.91
C MET A 1 -7.31 -6.31 -25.44
N LYS A 2 -6.85 -7.17 -24.51
CA LYS A 2 -7.52 -7.48 -23.21
C LYS A 2 -7.23 -6.55 -22.00
N PHE A 3 -6.63 -5.36 -22.17
CA PHE A 3 -6.12 -4.54 -21.05
C PHE A 3 -6.65 -3.09 -21.03
N HIS A 4 -7.98 -2.94 -21.04
CA HIS A 4 -8.63 -1.62 -21.11
C HIS A 4 -8.28 -0.71 -19.94
N GLU A 5 -8.32 -1.21 -18.70
CA GLU A 5 -8.04 -0.42 -17.49
C GLU A 5 -6.62 0.16 -17.45
N LEU A 6 -5.62 -0.63 -17.89
CA LEU A 6 -4.24 -0.18 -17.94
C LEU A 6 -4.06 0.89 -19.01
N ARG A 7 -4.63 0.66 -20.21
CA ARG A 7 -4.56 1.62 -21.32
C ARG A 7 -5.20 2.96 -20.96
N ASP A 8 -6.34 2.93 -20.28
CA ASP A 8 -7.05 4.15 -19.89
C ASP A 8 -6.26 4.95 -18.83
N LEU A 9 -5.42 4.28 -18.03
CA LEU A 9 -4.61 4.90 -16.99
C LEU A 9 -3.27 5.50 -17.49
N ILE A 10 -2.55 4.79 -18.37
CA ILE A 10 -1.19 5.18 -18.80
C ILE A 10 -1.03 5.45 -20.30
N GLY A 11 -2.10 5.28 -21.07
CA GLY A 11 -2.10 5.42 -22.53
C GLY A 11 -1.73 4.15 -23.29
N GLU A 12 -2.13 4.08 -24.55
CA GLU A 12 -1.95 2.93 -25.45
C GLU A 12 -0.49 2.62 -25.77
N GLU A 13 0.31 3.64 -26.04
CA GLU A 13 1.73 3.47 -26.37
C GLU A 13 2.51 2.88 -25.18
N SER A 14 2.30 3.42 -23.98
CA SER A 14 2.95 2.96 -22.75
C SER A 14 2.51 1.55 -22.35
N ALA A 15 1.23 1.24 -22.48
CA ALA A 15 0.70 -0.10 -22.22
C ALA A 15 1.30 -1.14 -23.19
N THR A 16 1.47 -0.76 -24.46
CA THR A 16 2.10 -1.63 -25.46
C THR A 16 3.56 -1.93 -25.12
N LYS A 17 4.34 -0.89 -24.79
CA LYS A 17 5.75 -1.07 -24.35
C LYS A 17 5.88 -1.97 -23.13
N LEU A 18 4.97 -1.84 -22.15
CA LEU A 18 4.97 -2.72 -20.98
C LEU A 18 4.70 -4.18 -21.35
N CYS A 19 3.76 -4.43 -22.28
CA CYS A 19 3.50 -5.78 -22.78
C CYS A 19 4.67 -6.34 -23.59
N GLU A 20 5.40 -5.52 -24.35
CA GLU A 20 6.60 -5.97 -25.07
C GLU A 20 7.75 -6.32 -24.13
N MET A 21 7.94 -5.55 -23.06
CA MET A 21 9.04 -5.76 -22.11
C MET A 21 8.79 -6.88 -21.10
N TYR A 22 7.55 -7.06 -20.65
CA TYR A 22 7.20 -7.96 -19.54
C TYR A 22 6.10 -8.97 -19.88
N GLY A 23 5.59 -8.97 -21.11
CA GLY A 23 4.56 -9.92 -21.55
C GLY A 23 5.04 -11.38 -21.46
N GLY A 24 4.15 -12.26 -21.02
CA GLY A 24 4.47 -13.68 -20.79
C GLY A 24 5.00 -14.00 -19.39
N CYS A 25 5.38 -12.99 -18.61
CA CYS A 25 5.74 -13.12 -17.19
C CYS A 25 4.61 -12.59 -16.29
N GLN A 26 4.42 -13.23 -15.13
CA GLN A 26 3.53 -12.70 -14.09
C GLN A 26 4.36 -11.95 -13.05
N GLU A 27 4.22 -10.62 -13.03
CA GLU A 27 4.85 -9.77 -12.04
C GLU A 27 3.89 -9.42 -10.89
N LYS A 28 4.39 -9.50 -9.66
CA LYS A 28 3.60 -9.15 -8.47
C LYS A 28 3.64 -7.66 -8.24
N ILE A 29 2.56 -6.96 -8.57
CA ILE A 29 2.40 -5.54 -8.21
C ILE A 29 2.31 -5.43 -6.67
N PRO A 30 3.26 -4.76 -6.01
CA PRO A 30 3.19 -4.54 -4.58
C PRO A 30 1.93 -3.73 -4.27
N LYS A 31 1.13 -4.20 -3.30
CA LYS A 31 0.05 -3.36 -2.79
C LYS A 31 0.69 -2.11 -2.19
N PRO A 32 0.17 -0.90 -2.46
CA PRO A 32 0.70 0.30 -1.83
C PRO A 32 0.69 0.10 -0.30
N PRO A 33 1.67 0.65 0.42
CA PRO A 33 1.73 0.53 1.87
C PRO A 33 0.37 0.96 2.43
N ARG A 34 -0.26 0.05 3.18
CA ARG A 34 -1.65 0.16 3.61
C ARG A 34 -1.90 1.54 4.25
N THR A 35 -2.48 2.49 3.53
CA THR A 35 -2.86 3.85 3.99
C THR A 35 -1.72 4.68 4.59
N GLU A 36 -1.60 5.94 4.19
CA GLU A 36 -0.73 6.95 4.82
C GLU A 36 -0.85 6.94 6.36
N ARG A 37 -2.06 6.69 6.87
CA ARG A 37 -2.35 6.46 8.28
C ARG A 37 -1.49 5.37 8.94
N ASN A 38 -1.26 4.21 8.30
CA ASN A 38 -0.43 3.18 8.93
C ASN A 38 1.05 3.57 8.93
N ALA A 39 1.51 4.27 7.89
CA ALA A 39 2.86 4.83 7.90
C ALA A 39 3.03 5.84 9.05
N GLN A 40 2.02 6.68 9.32
CA GLN A 40 2.00 7.58 10.47
C GLN A 40 1.96 6.83 11.81
N ILE A 41 1.13 5.78 11.93
CA ILE A 41 1.08 4.90 13.12
C ILE A 41 2.45 4.28 13.40
N MET A 42 3.15 3.80 12.36
CA MET A 42 4.49 3.21 12.50
C MET A 42 5.54 4.26 12.88
N ARG A 43 5.45 5.49 12.35
CA ARG A 43 6.36 6.59 12.75
C ARG A 43 6.16 6.95 14.22
N MET A 44 4.91 7.09 14.68
CA MET A 44 4.63 7.35 16.10
C MET A 44 5.13 6.23 17.00
N PHE A 45 4.94 4.97 16.61
CA PHE A 45 5.44 3.84 17.37
C PHE A 45 6.97 3.80 17.44
N LYS A 46 7.67 4.10 16.33
CA LYS A 46 9.14 4.21 16.30
C LYS A 46 9.68 5.37 17.15
N GLY A 47 8.86 6.38 17.43
CA GLY A 47 9.16 7.46 18.38
C GLY A 47 8.77 7.14 19.82
N ASP A 48 8.64 5.86 20.18
CA ASP A 48 8.27 5.36 21.51
C ASP A 48 6.91 5.85 22.05
N VAL A 49 6.01 6.30 21.17
CA VAL A 49 4.65 6.65 21.59
C VAL A 49 3.89 5.36 21.98
N PRO A 50 3.27 5.31 23.17
CA PRO A 50 2.54 4.14 23.61
C PRO A 50 1.41 3.78 22.65
N ARG A 51 1.26 2.47 22.37
CA ARG A 51 0.23 1.94 21.45
C ARG A 51 -1.21 2.39 21.79
N LYS A 52 -1.51 2.57 23.08
CA LYS A 52 -2.80 3.11 23.54
C LYS A 52 -3.02 4.56 23.12
N THR A 53 -1.98 5.39 23.23
CA THR A 53 -2.02 6.79 22.80
C THR A 53 -2.18 6.90 21.29
N ILE A 54 -1.50 6.04 20.53
CA ILE A 54 -1.67 5.95 19.08
C ILE A 54 -3.12 5.54 18.73
N ALA A 55 -3.66 4.54 19.41
CA ALA A 55 -5.05 4.10 19.19
C ALA A 55 -6.06 5.24 19.43
N ALA A 56 -5.88 6.01 20.51
CA ALA A 56 -6.70 7.19 20.80
C ALA A 56 -6.55 8.28 19.73
N ALA A 57 -5.32 8.59 19.32
CA ALA A 57 -5.03 9.64 18.33
C ALA A 57 -5.67 9.36 16.96
N PHE A 58 -5.77 8.10 16.56
CA PHE A 58 -6.36 7.70 15.28
C PHE A 58 -7.81 7.20 15.38
N GLY A 59 -8.42 7.21 16.58
CA GLY A 59 -9.76 6.68 16.79
C GLY A 59 -9.89 5.18 16.46
N LEU A 60 -8.81 4.42 16.64
CA LEU A 60 -8.75 3.00 16.30
C LEU A 60 -8.83 2.14 17.56
N ASN A 61 -9.34 0.91 17.39
CA ASN A 61 -9.22 -0.10 18.45
C ASN A 61 -7.73 -0.46 18.65
N TYR A 62 -7.32 -0.63 19.89
CA TYR A 62 -5.99 -1.10 20.28
C TYR A 62 -5.54 -2.33 19.50
N SER A 63 -6.43 -3.30 19.30
CA SER A 63 -6.15 -4.52 18.54
C SER A 63 -5.79 -4.24 17.08
N THR A 64 -6.36 -3.19 16.49
CA THR A 64 -6.07 -2.77 15.11
C THR A 64 -4.68 -2.15 15.03
N VAL A 65 -4.32 -1.29 15.98
CA VAL A 65 -2.97 -0.70 16.07
C VAL A 65 -1.91 -1.79 16.26
N CYS A 66 -2.15 -2.76 17.15
CA CYS A 66 -1.23 -3.89 17.33
C CYS A 66 -1.04 -4.71 16.04
N LYS A 67 -2.12 -4.99 15.29
CA LYS A 67 -2.06 -5.71 14.00
C LYS A 67 -1.31 -4.93 12.92
N ILE A 68 -1.39 -3.60 12.95
CA ILE A 68 -0.66 -2.74 12.02
C ILE A 68 0.83 -2.79 12.34
N ILE A 69 1.19 -2.64 13.62
CA ILE A 69 2.57 -2.68 14.09
C ILE A 69 3.21 -4.06 13.89
N SER A 70 2.46 -5.15 14.10
CA SER A 70 2.99 -6.50 13.95
C SER A 70 3.20 -6.95 12.49
N LYS A 71 2.69 -6.19 11.53
CA LYS A 71 2.73 -6.52 10.09
C LYS A 71 3.60 -5.57 9.26
N GLY A 72 4.06 -4.47 9.86
CA GLY A 72 4.94 -3.48 9.23
C GLY A 72 6.35 -3.63 9.73
#